data_AF-A0A315Y239-F1
#
_entry.id   AF-A0A315Y239-F1
#
_cell.length_a   1.000
_cell.length_b   1.000
_cell.length_c   1.000
_cell.angle_alpha   90.00
_cell.angle_beta   90.00
_cell.angle_gamma   90.00
#
_symmetry.space_group_name_H-M   'P 1'
#
loop_
_entity.id
_entity.type
_entity.pdbx_description
1 polymer ?
#
loop_
_entity_poly.entity_id
_entity_poly.type
_entity_poly.pdbx_seq_one_letter_code
_entity_poly.pdbx_strand_id
1 'polypeptide(L)'
;MNIGKTIAALTAAAIIPLSSALPASSADIVVTPSANDVYVPDWVPDDLESAIKFHNTYGAVHIQGDYVCIVFPEDIMTGPASAIGQERYSFEVTGNAMTEVKHKKIIGKQSKDLTVAVYCSQRPGSFDISVIDTWMQDTQPDLGITNEAAHYSFSVDNYLNITETDILSWLPDSPAEFSEYVEKNGPISAKDTLVLFCLSQNSGTAYEWSRFQKSGDCLALKKVLNASEIEDTVRDGGIQNSVYIFEGVKDGYDRITFGYAPVYSSSEPEKTITADCLVMDNAQNVLLPDDVRITVLDYDSGEPIDVTKNKGFAVKQIVNTPGVSPTIADITSNPCILRNMEHPIDESTYLAMPYGFKAPTIPDTILVSDDHVEVTKYENGAESIVYKVIADPSGDVNGDGTLSLADLVLMQKWLLFDSDTVLADWSAGDYTKDGIIDVFDLVLMRKAVINKPVAPVALELTEAGGFIGTYNKWKVYHEDGEYKLAAPKRGGLVRNDETVVYDITKEEYLSIMSVDYAEIIANEPSPFEHQMADSFSYNYKITYANGETAEVLRFRSDVMSDIKEIARHYQNTDQTESWGAQE
;
A
#
# COMPACT_ATOMS: atom_id res chain seq x y z
N MET A 1 21.35 27.41 -30.95
CA MET A 1 22.57 27.52 -31.79
C MET A 1 23.68 28.09 -30.92
N ASN A 2 24.60 27.21 -30.49
CA ASN A 2 26.04 27.40 -30.20
C ASN A 2 26.53 28.72 -29.57
N ILE A 3 27.39 28.82 -28.56
CA ILE A 3 28.47 28.06 -27.89
C ILE A 3 28.86 29.01 -26.71
N GLY A 4 29.37 28.67 -25.54
CA GLY A 4 29.99 27.48 -24.99
C GLY A 4 30.66 27.85 -23.65
N LYS A 5 30.99 26.81 -22.89
CA LYS A 5 31.68 26.82 -21.59
C LYS A 5 33.08 27.44 -21.67
N THR A 6 33.60 27.97 -20.55
CA THR A 6 35.01 27.77 -20.18
C THR A 6 35.22 27.89 -18.67
N ILE A 7 36.04 26.96 -18.19
CA ILE A 7 36.52 26.68 -16.84
C ILE A 7 37.87 27.39 -16.66
N ALA A 8 38.24 27.85 -15.45
CA ALA A 8 39.57 27.61 -14.81
C ALA A 8 39.85 28.51 -13.58
N ALA A 9 39.85 27.87 -12.40
CA ALA A 9 41.00 27.62 -11.52
C ALA A 9 42.00 28.74 -11.09
N LEU A 10 42.14 28.81 -9.75
CA LEU A 10 43.34 28.90 -8.90
C LEU A 10 44.01 30.26 -8.51
N THR A 11 44.27 30.35 -7.18
CA THR A 11 45.39 31.01 -6.44
C THR A 11 45.34 32.54 -6.24
N ALA A 12 45.68 33.16 -5.10
CA ALA A 12 46.25 32.75 -3.81
C ALA A 12 46.12 33.89 -2.74
N ALA A 13 46.29 33.50 -1.47
CA ALA A 13 46.95 34.21 -0.37
C ALA A 13 46.35 35.49 0.28
N ALA A 14 45.75 35.27 1.46
CA ALA A 14 46.10 35.83 2.79
C ALA A 14 46.37 37.34 2.98
N ILE A 15 45.48 38.01 3.73
CA ILE A 15 45.83 39.04 4.75
C ILE A 15 44.81 38.92 5.92
N ILE A 16 45.31 38.70 7.14
CA ILE A 16 44.60 38.99 8.43
C ILE A 16 45.35 40.18 9.07
N PRO A 17 44.69 41.09 9.82
CA PRO A 17 44.67 40.90 11.29
C PRO A 17 43.36 41.33 12.01
N LEU A 18 43.03 40.51 13.03
CA LEU A 18 42.48 40.80 14.38
C LEU A 18 41.30 41.79 14.57
N SER A 19 40.21 41.29 15.15
CA SER A 19 39.84 41.60 16.55
C SER A 19 38.74 40.66 17.12
N SER A 20 39.06 40.00 18.25
CA SER A 20 38.21 39.57 19.41
C SER A 20 36.81 38.94 19.17
N ALA A 21 36.41 37.78 19.70
CA ALA A 21 36.70 37.18 21.01
C ALA A 21 36.38 35.66 21.05
N LEU A 22 37.06 34.95 21.97
CA LEU A 22 36.98 33.51 22.33
C LEU A 22 35.72 33.16 23.18
N PRO A 23 35.35 31.88 23.42
CA PRO A 23 36.22 30.69 23.47
C PRO A 23 35.66 29.37 22.88
N ALA A 24 36.57 28.52 22.38
CA ALA A 24 36.38 27.07 22.44
C ALA A 24 37.73 26.41 22.62
N SER A 25 37.88 25.71 23.75
CA SER A 25 39.06 24.92 24.10
C SER A 25 39.23 23.76 23.12
N SER A 26 40.26 23.80 22.31
CA SER A 26 40.82 22.62 21.67
C SER A 26 41.82 21.96 22.63
N ALA A 27 41.38 20.83 23.18
CA ALA A 27 42.27 19.73 23.50
C ALA A 27 41.53 18.49 23.03
N ASP A 28 41.79 18.09 21.79
CA ASP A 28 41.45 16.77 21.28
C ASP A 28 42.18 15.75 22.16
N ILE A 29 41.48 15.30 23.20
CA ILE A 29 41.79 14.01 23.79
C ILE A 29 41.31 13.01 22.73
N VAL A 30 42.24 12.56 21.91
CA VAL A 30 42.10 11.27 21.23
C VAL A 30 42.03 10.24 22.36
N VAL A 31 40.81 9.98 22.82
CA VAL A 31 40.50 8.77 23.57
C VAL A 31 40.57 7.66 22.54
N THR A 32 41.74 7.02 22.42
CA THR A 32 41.77 5.63 21.98
C THR A 32 40.92 4.87 22.99
N PRO A 33 39.78 4.26 22.60
CA PRO A 33 39.08 3.38 23.53
C PRO A 33 40.06 2.25 23.84
N SER A 34 40.35 2.06 25.12
CA SER A 34 41.05 0.85 25.54
C SER A 34 40.23 -0.35 25.08
N ALA A 35 40.86 -1.33 24.45
CA ALA A 35 40.27 -2.63 24.18
C ALA A 35 39.75 -3.24 25.50
N ASN A 36 38.46 -3.07 25.78
CA ASN A 36 37.66 -3.82 26.74
C ASN A 36 36.17 -3.49 26.50
N ASP A 37 35.46 -4.52 26.06
CA ASP A 37 34.01 -4.69 25.90
C ASP A 37 33.29 -3.78 24.89
N VAL A 38 33.63 -3.97 23.61
CA VAL A 38 32.64 -3.73 22.54
C VAL A 38 31.56 -4.79 22.72
N TYR A 39 30.35 -4.36 23.09
CA TYR A 39 29.20 -5.26 23.27
C TYR A 39 28.83 -5.89 21.93
N VAL A 40 28.90 -7.21 21.84
CA VAL A 40 28.40 -7.99 20.72
C VAL A 40 27.13 -8.70 21.19
N PRO A 41 26.00 -8.57 20.47
CA PRO A 41 24.75 -9.21 20.87
C PRO A 41 24.86 -10.75 20.97
N ASP A 42 24.13 -11.35 21.91
CA ASP A 42 24.18 -12.80 22.19
C ASP A 42 23.70 -13.68 21.01
N TRP A 43 22.94 -13.12 20.07
CA TRP A 43 22.46 -13.82 18.89
C TRP A 43 23.53 -13.93 17.79
N VAL A 44 24.62 -13.16 17.90
CA VAL A 44 25.74 -13.22 16.94
C VAL A 44 26.50 -14.53 17.13
N PRO A 45 26.70 -15.32 16.06
CA PRO A 45 27.47 -16.55 16.15
C PRO A 45 28.88 -16.36 16.69
N ASP A 46 29.33 -17.30 17.53
CA ASP A 46 30.70 -17.33 18.04
C ASP A 46 31.40 -18.68 17.85
N ASP A 47 30.67 -19.69 17.41
CA ASP A 47 31.20 -21.02 17.09
C ASP A 47 30.55 -21.57 15.80
N LEU A 48 31.07 -22.71 15.35
CA LEU A 48 30.66 -23.33 14.08
C LEU A 48 29.17 -23.74 14.07
N GLU A 49 28.67 -24.27 15.18
CA GLU A 49 27.28 -24.73 15.29
C GLU A 49 26.31 -23.56 15.22
N SER A 50 26.60 -22.48 15.97
CA SER A 50 25.82 -21.24 15.94
C SER A 50 25.90 -20.54 14.58
N ALA A 51 27.04 -20.55 13.91
CA ALA A 51 27.20 -19.92 12.59
C ALA A 51 26.44 -20.67 11.49
N ILE A 52 26.49 -22.01 11.50
CA ILE A 52 25.69 -22.84 10.60
C ILE A 52 24.20 -22.62 10.84
N LYS A 53 23.77 -22.64 12.12
CA LYS A 53 22.37 -22.41 12.48
C LYS A 53 21.90 -21.02 12.01
N PHE A 54 22.73 -20.00 12.23
CA PHE A 54 22.45 -18.64 11.77
C PHE A 54 22.23 -18.62 10.26
N HIS A 55 23.17 -19.15 9.48
CA HIS A 55 23.09 -19.09 8.02
C HIS A 55 21.90 -19.89 7.47
N ASN A 56 21.57 -21.04 8.09
CA ASN A 56 20.41 -21.82 7.69
C ASN A 56 19.06 -21.14 8.05
N THR A 57 19.07 -20.16 8.97
CA THR A 57 17.88 -19.45 9.44
C THR A 57 17.68 -18.11 8.74
N TYR A 58 18.75 -17.34 8.56
CA TYR A 58 18.73 -15.95 8.09
C TYR A 58 19.54 -15.71 6.81
N GLY A 59 20.19 -16.76 6.29
CA GLY A 59 21.06 -16.61 5.14
C GLY A 59 22.35 -15.88 5.46
N ALA A 60 22.82 -15.07 4.52
CA ALA A 60 24.09 -14.35 4.69
C ALA A 60 23.99 -13.21 5.71
N VAL A 61 22.82 -12.57 5.87
CA VAL A 61 22.67 -11.31 6.60
C VAL A 61 21.53 -11.40 7.61
N HIS A 62 21.76 -10.91 8.83
CA HIS A 62 20.68 -10.67 9.79
C HIS A 62 20.84 -9.30 10.42
N ILE A 63 19.73 -8.56 10.51
CA ILE A 63 19.66 -7.23 11.10
C ILE A 63 18.80 -7.31 12.35
N GLN A 64 19.33 -6.87 13.49
CA GLN A 64 18.55 -6.79 14.72
C GLN A 64 19.02 -5.63 15.61
N GLY A 65 18.13 -4.66 15.80
CA GLY A 65 18.46 -3.39 16.46
C GLY A 65 19.49 -2.62 15.65
N ASP A 66 20.53 -2.13 16.33
CA ASP A 66 21.58 -1.31 15.73
C ASP A 66 22.71 -2.13 15.10
N TYR A 67 22.52 -3.44 14.90
CA TYR A 67 23.56 -4.37 14.46
C TYR A 67 23.18 -5.10 13.18
N VAL A 68 24.16 -5.21 12.28
CA VAL A 68 24.17 -6.11 11.12
C VAL A 68 25.19 -7.20 11.39
N CYS A 69 24.79 -8.45 11.24
CA CYS A 69 25.70 -9.60 11.24
C CYS A 69 25.70 -10.25 9.87
N ILE A 70 26.89 -10.50 9.34
CA ILE A 70 27.11 -11.19 8.08
C ILE A 70 27.86 -12.49 8.37
N VAL A 71 27.31 -13.60 7.89
CA VAL A 71 27.95 -14.92 7.94
C VAL A 71 28.22 -15.38 6.51
N PHE A 72 29.47 -15.22 6.09
CA PHE A 72 29.92 -15.54 4.74
C PHE A 72 30.60 -16.91 4.69
N PRO A 73 30.09 -17.86 3.89
CA PRO A 73 30.74 -19.16 3.67
C PRO A 73 31.88 -19.06 2.67
N GLU A 74 33.10 -19.36 3.12
CA GLU A 74 34.30 -19.36 2.31
C GLU A 74 34.49 -20.72 1.60
N ASP A 75 34.88 -20.68 0.33
CA ASP A 75 35.22 -21.90 -0.41
C ASP A 75 36.57 -22.48 0.04
N ILE A 76 36.53 -23.73 0.50
CA ILE A 76 37.72 -24.53 0.83
C ILE A 76 38.23 -25.17 -0.47
N MET A 77 39.43 -24.78 -0.92
CA MET A 77 40.42 -25.49 -1.76
C MET A 77 41.09 -24.63 -2.86
N THR A 78 42.23 -25.16 -3.31
CA THR A 78 43.53 -24.59 -3.73
C THR A 78 43.59 -23.23 -4.46
N GLY A 79 44.01 -22.21 -3.72
CA GLY A 79 44.67 -21.03 -4.29
C GLY A 79 46.07 -21.36 -4.85
N PRO A 80 46.69 -20.44 -5.60
CA PRO A 80 48.04 -20.63 -6.09
C PRO A 80 49.00 -20.85 -4.92
N ALA A 81 50.08 -21.63 -5.12
CA ALA A 81 51.05 -21.93 -4.06
C ALA A 81 51.68 -20.68 -3.41
N SER A 82 51.59 -19.52 -4.07
CA SER A 82 52.00 -18.21 -3.55
C SER A 82 51.03 -17.59 -2.53
N ALA A 83 49.81 -18.10 -2.40
CA ALA A 83 48.76 -17.60 -1.51
C ALA A 83 48.64 -18.39 -0.19
N ILE A 84 49.56 -19.34 0.05
CA ILE A 84 49.61 -20.11 1.31
C ILE A 84 49.83 -19.13 2.48
N GLY A 85 48.83 -19.01 3.36
CA GLY A 85 48.85 -18.13 4.54
C GLY A 85 48.26 -16.73 4.34
N GLN A 86 47.66 -16.44 3.17
CA GLN A 86 46.88 -15.21 2.94
C GLN A 86 45.38 -15.52 3.02
N GLU A 87 44.60 -14.61 3.61
CA GLU A 87 43.13 -14.69 3.59
C GLU A 87 42.65 -14.58 2.14
N ARG A 88 41.71 -15.45 1.74
CA ARG A 88 41.17 -15.47 0.37
C ARG A 88 40.21 -14.32 0.15
N TYR A 89 39.31 -14.09 1.10
CA TYR A 89 38.26 -13.09 0.98
C TYR A 89 38.60 -11.85 1.80
N SER A 90 38.41 -10.68 1.19
CA SER A 90 38.60 -9.38 1.82
C SER A 90 37.26 -8.66 1.89
N PHE A 91 36.91 -8.11 3.06
CA PHE A 91 35.71 -7.30 3.23
C PHE A 91 36.09 -5.83 3.05
N GLU A 92 35.70 -5.27 1.91
CA GLU A 92 35.94 -3.88 1.56
C GLU A 92 34.68 -3.06 1.84
N VAL A 93 34.82 -2.08 2.74
CA VAL A 93 33.70 -1.26 3.21
C VAL A 93 33.75 0.12 2.55
N THR A 94 32.60 0.56 2.05
CA THR A 94 32.38 1.95 1.60
C THR A 94 31.29 2.61 2.44
N GLY A 95 31.47 3.89 2.77
CA GLY A 95 30.57 4.62 3.65
C GLY A 95 31.05 4.66 5.10
N ASN A 96 30.41 5.49 5.92
CA ASN A 96 30.80 5.71 7.33
C ASN A 96 29.61 5.68 8.29
N ALA A 97 28.46 5.18 7.81
CA ALA A 97 27.23 5.07 8.59
C ALA A 97 27.35 4.04 9.73
N MET A 98 28.17 3.00 9.53
CA MET A 98 28.39 1.91 10.50
C MET A 98 29.87 1.71 10.82
N THR A 99 30.17 0.97 11.88
CA THR A 99 31.54 0.59 12.28
C THR A 99 31.62 -0.89 12.60
N GLU A 100 32.69 -1.56 12.16
CA GLU A 100 32.93 -2.97 12.46
C GLU A 100 33.20 -3.15 13.97
N VAL A 101 32.46 -4.06 14.59
CA VAL A 101 32.55 -4.39 16.02
C VAL A 101 33.06 -5.80 16.29
N LYS A 102 32.94 -6.71 15.30
CA LYS A 102 33.48 -8.07 15.36
C LYS A 102 33.83 -8.55 13.96
N HIS A 103 34.98 -9.20 13.83
CA HIS A 103 35.38 -9.92 12.63
C HIS A 103 36.05 -11.22 13.06
N LYS A 104 35.43 -12.37 12.78
CA LYS A 104 35.89 -13.67 13.25
C LYS A 104 35.75 -14.72 12.18
N LYS A 105 36.87 -15.37 11.84
CA LYS A 105 36.89 -16.58 11.04
C LYS A 105 36.69 -17.81 11.90
N ILE A 106 35.74 -18.66 11.53
CA ILE A 106 35.37 -19.90 12.19
C ILE A 106 35.75 -21.05 11.25
N ILE A 107 36.67 -21.89 11.71
CA ILE A 107 37.23 -22.98 10.89
C ILE A 107 36.27 -24.18 10.89
N GLY A 108 35.90 -24.63 9.70
CA GLY A 108 35.12 -25.85 9.51
C GLY A 108 35.94 -27.11 9.82
N LYS A 109 35.31 -28.20 10.27
CA LYS A 109 36.01 -29.47 10.50
C LYS A 109 36.14 -30.29 9.22
N GLN A 110 35.08 -30.33 8.42
CA GLN A 110 35.03 -31.05 7.14
C GLN A 110 34.35 -30.24 6.03
N SER A 111 33.80 -29.06 6.33
CA SER A 111 33.15 -28.16 5.38
C SER A 111 33.75 -26.74 5.38
N LYS A 112 33.00 -25.78 4.82
CA LYS A 112 33.39 -24.39 4.55
C LYS A 112 33.80 -23.68 5.83
N ASP A 113 34.86 -22.86 5.73
CA ASP A 113 35.14 -21.87 6.76
C ASP A 113 34.04 -20.81 6.72
N LEU A 114 33.66 -20.27 7.87
CA LEU A 114 32.63 -19.24 7.98
C LEU A 114 33.25 -17.98 8.56
N THR A 115 33.11 -16.87 7.86
CA THR A 115 33.53 -15.56 8.37
C THR A 115 32.31 -14.80 8.89
N VAL A 116 32.39 -14.42 10.17
CA VAL A 116 31.39 -13.65 10.89
C VAL A 116 31.87 -12.21 11.02
N ALA A 117 31.23 -11.29 10.30
CA ALA A 117 31.50 -9.85 10.37
C ALA A 117 30.28 -9.13 10.95
N VAL A 118 30.48 -8.25 11.92
CA VAL A 118 29.40 -7.52 12.60
C VAL A 118 29.68 -6.04 12.57
N TYR A 119 28.66 -5.27 12.21
CA TYR A 119 28.70 -3.83 12.10
C TYR A 119 27.62 -3.20 12.97
N CYS A 120 27.92 -2.05 13.56
CA CYS A 120 26.98 -1.30 14.40
C CYS A 120 26.72 0.09 13.81
N SER A 121 25.46 0.51 13.72
CA SER A 121 25.08 1.83 13.21
C SER A 121 25.59 2.96 14.12
N GLN A 122 26.13 4.01 13.52
CA GLN A 122 26.74 5.14 14.22
C GLN A 122 26.13 6.48 13.81
N ARG A 123 25.75 6.61 12.53
CA ARG A 123 25.19 7.83 11.97
C ARG A 123 24.34 7.52 10.74
N PRO A 124 23.43 8.41 10.34
CA PRO A 124 22.66 8.26 9.11
C PRO A 124 23.57 8.27 7.88
N GLY A 125 23.23 7.47 6.87
CA GLY A 125 23.98 7.39 5.62
C GLY A 125 23.91 6.02 4.95
N SER A 126 24.57 5.87 3.81
CA SER A 126 24.76 4.59 3.14
C SER A 126 25.99 3.85 3.66
N PHE A 127 25.96 2.53 3.54
CA PHE A 127 27.06 1.65 3.90
C PHE A 127 27.05 0.41 3.01
N ASP A 128 28.16 0.13 2.34
CA ASP A 128 28.29 -0.97 1.40
C ASP A 128 29.47 -1.85 1.80
N ILE A 129 29.31 -3.16 1.59
CA ILE A 129 30.32 -4.17 1.89
C ILE A 129 30.49 -5.05 0.66
N SER A 130 31.67 -4.98 0.06
CA SER A 130 32.10 -5.85 -1.03
C SER A 130 33.00 -6.95 -0.47
N VAL A 131 32.63 -8.21 -0.67
CA VAL A 131 33.47 -9.36 -0.34
C VAL A 131 34.27 -9.73 -1.58
N ILE A 132 35.55 -9.40 -1.59
CA ILE A 132 36.45 -9.58 -2.73
C ILE A 132 37.23 -10.89 -2.60
N ASP A 133 37.12 -11.77 -3.60
CA ASP A 133 38.01 -12.93 -3.75
C ASP A 133 39.37 -12.47 -4.30
N THR A 134 40.34 -12.35 -3.40
CA THR A 134 41.69 -11.87 -3.71
C THR A 134 42.52 -12.87 -4.53
N TRP A 135 42.05 -14.12 -4.66
CA TRP A 135 42.74 -15.16 -5.42
C TRP A 135 42.33 -15.20 -6.89
N MET A 136 41.23 -14.54 -7.26
CA MET A 136 40.83 -14.36 -8.66
C MET A 136 41.66 -13.24 -9.32
N GLN A 137 42.47 -13.61 -10.32
CA GLN A 137 43.43 -12.69 -10.97
C GLN A 137 42.84 -11.92 -12.17
N ASP A 138 41.77 -12.41 -12.80
CA ASP A 138 41.24 -11.84 -14.04
C ASP A 138 39.82 -11.30 -13.81
N THR A 139 39.70 -10.01 -13.47
CA THR A 139 38.44 -9.29 -13.66
C THR A 139 38.29 -8.98 -15.14
N GLN A 140 37.19 -9.45 -15.74
CA GLN A 140 36.79 -9.11 -17.10
C GLN A 140 35.39 -8.46 -17.02
N PRO A 141 35.32 -7.17 -16.67
CA PRO A 141 34.04 -6.48 -16.46
C PRO A 141 33.16 -6.52 -17.72
N ASP A 142 33.78 -6.45 -18.90
CA ASP A 142 33.11 -6.53 -20.21
C ASP A 142 32.42 -7.89 -20.46
N LEU A 143 32.81 -8.93 -19.70
CA LEU A 143 32.22 -10.27 -19.74
C LEU A 143 31.43 -10.61 -18.47
N GLY A 144 31.22 -9.63 -17.59
CA GLY A 144 30.51 -9.81 -16.31
C GLY A 144 31.29 -10.62 -15.27
N ILE A 145 32.60 -10.83 -15.47
CA ILE A 145 33.45 -11.57 -14.53
C ILE A 145 34.07 -10.56 -13.57
N THR A 146 33.57 -10.52 -12.34
CA THR A 146 34.11 -9.73 -11.24
C THR A 146 34.76 -10.66 -10.22
N ASN A 147 35.69 -10.13 -9.43
CA ASN A 147 36.24 -10.82 -8.27
C ASN A 147 35.41 -10.56 -6.99
N GLU A 148 34.30 -9.85 -7.10
CA GLU A 148 33.37 -9.61 -6.00
C GLU A 148 32.49 -10.85 -5.81
N ALA A 149 32.75 -11.58 -4.73
CA ALA A 149 32.03 -12.80 -4.37
C ALA A 149 30.65 -12.51 -3.79
N ALA A 150 30.51 -11.40 -3.06
CA ALA A 150 29.25 -10.91 -2.53
C ALA A 150 29.28 -9.38 -2.39
N HIS A 151 28.09 -8.77 -2.46
CA HIS A 151 27.90 -7.34 -2.26
C HIS A 151 26.67 -7.15 -1.38
N TYR A 152 26.81 -6.37 -0.31
CA TYR A 152 25.73 -6.05 0.63
C TYR A 152 25.63 -4.54 0.77
N SER A 153 24.43 -3.99 0.62
CA SER A 153 24.19 -2.54 0.66
C SER A 153 23.16 -2.20 1.73
N PHE A 154 23.45 -1.21 2.55
CA PHE A 154 22.59 -0.79 3.65
C PHE A 154 22.38 0.72 3.66
N SER A 155 21.23 1.12 4.19
CA SER A 155 20.92 2.50 4.56
C SER A 155 20.61 2.60 6.04
N VAL A 156 21.08 3.68 6.66
CA VAL A 156 20.83 4.03 8.07
C VAL A 156 20.05 5.33 8.12
N ASP A 157 18.87 5.31 8.74
CA ASP A 157 18.01 6.48 8.86
C ASP A 157 18.43 7.44 9.99
N ASN A 158 17.68 8.54 10.18
CA ASN A 158 17.94 9.52 11.24
C ASN A 158 17.75 8.99 12.66
N TYR A 159 17.08 7.85 12.81
CA TYR A 159 16.85 7.15 14.06
C TYR A 159 17.80 5.96 14.25
N LEU A 160 18.79 5.80 13.37
CA LEU A 160 19.76 4.71 13.32
C LEU A 160 19.17 3.34 12.97
N ASN A 161 17.93 3.29 12.47
CA ASN A 161 17.37 2.06 11.95
C ASN A 161 18.09 1.67 10.66
N ILE A 162 18.40 0.38 10.53
CA ILE A 162 19.16 -0.17 9.42
C ILE A 162 18.18 -0.86 8.46
N THR A 163 18.34 -0.61 7.16
CA THR A 163 17.61 -1.28 6.09
C THR A 163 18.61 -1.80 5.07
N GLU A 164 18.56 -3.09 4.77
CA GLU A 164 19.27 -3.67 3.62
C GLU A 164 18.57 -3.24 2.33
N THR A 165 19.36 -2.88 1.33
CA THR A 165 18.92 -2.18 0.11
C THR A 165 19.35 -2.87 -1.17
N ASP A 166 20.22 -3.88 -1.08
CA ASP A 166 20.54 -4.71 -2.24
C ASP A 166 19.48 -5.78 -2.51
N ILE A 167 19.68 -6.54 -3.57
CA ILE A 167 18.72 -7.54 -4.04
C ILE A 167 18.52 -8.69 -3.03
N LEU A 168 19.49 -8.98 -2.17
CA LEU A 168 19.43 -10.07 -1.19
C LEU A 168 18.47 -9.75 -0.04
N SER A 169 18.09 -8.49 0.16
CA SER A 169 17.19 -8.05 1.24
C SER A 169 15.81 -8.73 1.23
N TRP A 170 15.45 -9.41 0.14
CA TRP A 170 14.19 -10.13 0.00
C TRP A 170 14.29 -11.43 -0.83
N LEU A 171 15.47 -11.75 -1.38
CA LEU A 171 15.67 -13.00 -2.10
C LEU A 171 15.95 -14.13 -1.10
N PRO A 172 15.30 -15.30 -1.23
CA PRO A 172 15.58 -16.41 -0.33
C PRO A 172 16.98 -16.97 -0.61
N ASP A 173 17.91 -16.81 0.33
CA ASP A 173 19.27 -17.35 0.25
C ASP A 173 19.59 -18.37 1.35
N SER A 174 18.61 -18.67 2.21
CA SER A 174 18.66 -19.78 3.18
C SER A 174 17.51 -20.80 3.02
N PRO A 175 17.63 -22.01 3.59
CA PRO A 175 16.55 -23.00 3.58
C PRO A 175 15.25 -22.51 4.24
N ALA A 176 15.37 -21.74 5.33
CA ALA A 176 14.23 -21.21 6.05
C ALA A 176 13.47 -20.19 5.18
N GLU A 177 14.19 -19.20 4.65
CA GLU A 177 13.59 -18.20 3.77
C GLU A 177 13.07 -18.80 2.47
N PHE A 178 13.78 -19.78 1.90
CA PHE A 178 13.32 -20.49 0.71
C PHE A 178 11.96 -21.15 0.94
N SER A 179 11.81 -21.83 2.07
CA SER A 179 10.56 -22.52 2.41
C SER A 179 9.43 -21.53 2.60
N GLU A 180 9.66 -20.46 3.37
CA GLU A 180 8.67 -19.39 3.61
C GLU A 180 8.31 -18.64 2.32
N TYR A 181 9.30 -18.33 1.49
CA TYR A 181 9.11 -17.64 0.22
C TYR A 181 8.28 -18.48 -0.75
N VAL A 182 8.59 -19.77 -0.90
CA VAL A 182 7.85 -20.67 -1.79
C VAL A 182 6.44 -20.93 -1.27
N GLU A 183 6.24 -21.04 0.05
CA GLU A 183 4.91 -21.17 0.65
C GLU A 183 4.04 -19.95 0.32
N LYS A 184 4.61 -18.74 0.41
CA LYS A 184 3.90 -17.49 0.16
C LYS A 184 3.68 -17.17 -1.32
N ASN A 185 4.70 -17.36 -2.16
CA ASN A 185 4.71 -16.86 -3.54
C ASN A 185 4.60 -17.98 -4.59
N GLY A 186 4.74 -19.24 -4.18
CA GLY A 186 4.91 -20.36 -5.08
C GLY A 186 6.34 -20.49 -5.63
N PRO A 187 6.59 -21.53 -6.45
CA PRO A 187 7.91 -21.83 -6.98
C PRO A 187 8.32 -20.95 -8.17
N ILE A 188 7.39 -20.15 -8.73
CA ILE A 188 7.65 -19.10 -9.72
C ILE A 188 7.05 -17.81 -9.18
N SER A 189 7.81 -16.72 -9.23
CA SER A 189 7.32 -15.39 -8.88
C SER A 189 8.03 -14.33 -9.70
N ALA A 190 7.47 -13.13 -9.73
CA ALA A 190 8.13 -11.97 -10.33
C ALA A 190 7.98 -10.75 -9.41
N LYS A 191 9.01 -9.91 -9.39
CA LYS A 191 9.04 -8.66 -8.63
C LYS A 191 9.91 -7.67 -9.39
N ASP A 192 9.38 -6.47 -9.61
CA ASP A 192 10.02 -5.42 -10.40
C ASP A 192 10.44 -5.94 -11.79
N THR A 193 11.75 -5.95 -12.08
CA THR A 193 12.33 -6.44 -13.34
C THR A 193 12.66 -7.93 -13.31
N LEU A 194 12.43 -8.62 -12.19
CA LEU A 194 13.00 -9.93 -11.92
C LEU A 194 11.95 -11.04 -11.96
N VAL A 195 12.38 -12.20 -12.45
CA VAL A 195 11.62 -13.46 -12.43
C VAL A 195 12.44 -14.51 -11.70
N LEU A 196 11.83 -15.15 -10.70
CA LEU A 196 12.47 -16.13 -9.85
C LEU A 196 11.92 -17.53 -10.11
N PHE A 197 12.81 -18.51 -10.18
CA PHE A 197 12.47 -19.93 -10.07
C PHE A 197 13.10 -20.50 -8.80
N CYS A 198 12.26 -20.92 -7.86
CA CYS A 198 12.67 -21.60 -6.63
C CYS A 198 12.51 -23.11 -6.82
N LEU A 199 13.63 -23.82 -7.02
CA LEU A 199 13.64 -25.22 -7.43
C LEU A 199 14.31 -26.09 -6.37
N SER A 200 13.60 -27.13 -5.92
CA SER A 200 14.10 -28.14 -4.99
C SER A 200 14.33 -29.47 -5.69
N GLN A 201 15.42 -30.16 -5.33
CA GLN A 201 15.74 -31.51 -5.82
C GLN A 201 16.42 -32.36 -4.75
N ASN A 202 16.36 -33.69 -4.89
CA ASN A 202 17.03 -34.59 -3.97
C ASN A 202 18.51 -34.78 -4.36
N SER A 203 19.40 -34.44 -3.43
CA SER A 203 20.84 -34.70 -3.52
C SER A 203 21.10 -36.21 -3.61
N GLY A 204 22.15 -36.59 -4.34
CA GLY A 204 22.55 -37.98 -4.51
C GLY A 204 21.69 -38.78 -5.50
N THR A 205 20.73 -38.13 -6.17
CA THR A 205 19.98 -38.73 -7.29
C THR A 205 20.55 -38.28 -8.62
N ALA A 206 20.24 -39.02 -9.69
CA ALA A 206 20.61 -38.61 -11.05
C ALA A 206 19.71 -37.49 -11.60
N TYR A 207 18.68 -37.07 -10.87
CA TYR A 207 17.69 -36.12 -11.35
C TYR A 207 18.10 -34.69 -11.02
N GLU A 208 17.97 -33.81 -12.02
CA GLU A 208 18.23 -32.39 -11.86
C GLU A 208 17.19 -31.53 -12.58
N TRP A 209 17.05 -30.30 -12.10
CA TRP A 209 16.39 -29.26 -12.85
C TRP A 209 17.37 -28.64 -13.86
N SER A 210 17.02 -28.72 -15.14
CA SER A 210 17.78 -28.06 -16.21
C SER A 210 16.86 -27.21 -17.08
N ARG A 211 17.41 -26.17 -17.72
CA ARG A 211 16.66 -25.36 -18.69
C ARG A 211 16.32 -26.25 -19.88
N PHE A 212 15.03 -26.56 -20.01
CA PHE A 212 14.52 -27.49 -21.00
C PHE A 212 14.13 -26.78 -22.29
N GLN A 213 13.43 -25.64 -22.18
CA GLN A 213 13.00 -24.83 -23.32
C GLN A 213 13.11 -23.35 -22.97
N LYS A 214 13.48 -22.53 -23.97
CA LYS A 214 13.38 -21.08 -23.92
C LYS A 214 12.79 -20.58 -25.24
N SER A 215 11.84 -19.65 -25.17
CA SER A 215 11.30 -18.95 -26.33
C SER A 215 11.26 -17.46 -26.02
N GLY A 216 11.98 -16.65 -26.79
CA GLY A 216 12.16 -15.22 -26.53
C GLY A 216 13.57 -14.88 -26.05
N ASP A 217 13.84 -13.59 -25.96
CA ASP A 217 15.14 -13.03 -25.57
C ASP A 217 15.00 -11.75 -24.72
N CYS A 218 13.87 -11.62 -24.04
CA CYS A 218 13.53 -10.47 -23.19
C CYS A 218 14.01 -10.63 -21.74
N LEU A 219 14.30 -11.88 -21.31
CA LEU A 219 14.85 -12.21 -20.01
C LEU A 219 16.28 -12.76 -20.12
N ALA A 220 17.19 -12.28 -19.27
CA ALA A 220 18.56 -12.77 -19.13
C ALA A 220 18.78 -13.38 -17.74
N LEU A 221 19.57 -14.46 -17.63
CA LEU A 221 19.94 -15.00 -16.32
C LEU A 221 20.86 -13.99 -15.62
N LYS A 222 20.44 -13.48 -14.47
CA LYS A 222 21.19 -12.52 -13.66
C LYS A 222 22.08 -13.23 -12.63
N LYS A 223 21.50 -14.16 -11.85
CA LYS A 223 22.19 -14.86 -10.76
C LYS A 223 21.52 -16.20 -10.45
N VAL A 224 22.26 -17.11 -9.84
CA VAL A 224 21.72 -18.32 -9.21
C VAL A 224 22.17 -18.32 -7.75
N LEU A 225 21.23 -18.37 -6.82
CA LEU A 225 21.51 -18.51 -5.39
C LEU A 225 21.35 -19.97 -4.97
N ASN A 226 22.17 -20.38 -4.00
CA ASN A 226 22.04 -21.66 -3.33
C ASN A 226 21.40 -21.42 -1.97
N ALA A 227 20.17 -21.88 -1.79
CA ALA A 227 19.41 -21.78 -0.55
C ALA A 227 19.31 -23.16 0.16
N SER A 228 20.30 -24.02 -0.09
CA SER A 228 20.40 -25.35 0.53
C SER A 228 21.01 -25.25 1.92
N GLU A 229 20.78 -26.29 2.72
CA GLU A 229 21.31 -26.36 4.09
C GLU A 229 22.84 -26.46 4.08
N ILE A 230 23.49 -25.59 4.85
CA ILE A 230 24.92 -25.69 5.16
C ILE A 230 25.09 -26.61 6.36
N GLU A 231 26.10 -27.49 6.29
CA GLU A 231 26.50 -28.37 7.38
C GLU A 231 28.02 -28.56 7.42
N ASP A 232 28.54 -29.05 8.55
CA ASP A 232 29.96 -29.41 8.75
C ASP A 232 30.25 -30.90 8.54
N THR A 233 29.28 -31.67 8.08
CA THR A 233 29.43 -33.11 7.83
C THR A 233 29.08 -33.46 6.41
N VAL A 234 29.81 -34.43 5.84
CA VAL A 234 29.45 -34.99 4.52
C VAL A 234 28.11 -35.72 4.66
N ARG A 235 27.09 -35.20 3.98
CA ARG A 235 25.75 -35.77 3.94
C ARG A 235 25.64 -36.86 2.87
N ASP A 236 25.02 -37.99 3.21
CA ASP A 236 24.62 -39.02 2.26
C ASP A 236 23.19 -38.74 1.76
N GLY A 237 23.07 -37.72 0.90
CA GLY A 237 21.78 -37.22 0.39
C GLY A 237 21.23 -36.01 1.13
N GLY A 238 20.03 -35.57 0.76
CA GLY A 238 19.40 -34.34 1.29
C GLY A 238 18.60 -33.59 0.22
N ILE A 239 18.14 -32.38 0.54
CA ILE A 239 17.46 -31.50 -0.41
C ILE A 239 18.41 -30.37 -0.83
N GLN A 240 18.51 -30.16 -2.14
CA GLN A 240 19.16 -29.01 -2.75
C GLN A 240 18.10 -28.02 -3.20
N ASN A 241 18.23 -26.76 -2.77
CA ASN A 241 17.39 -25.65 -3.15
C ASN A 241 18.21 -24.63 -3.93
N SER A 242 17.75 -24.31 -5.13
CA SER A 242 18.37 -23.33 -6.02
C SER A 242 17.36 -22.26 -6.42
N VAL A 243 17.78 -21.00 -6.40
CA VAL A 243 16.95 -19.86 -6.82
C VAL A 243 17.58 -19.26 -8.07
N TYR A 244 16.93 -19.46 -9.22
CA TYR A 244 17.36 -18.85 -10.47
C TYR A 244 16.68 -17.50 -10.64
N ILE A 245 17.48 -16.45 -10.82
CA ILE A 245 17.00 -15.08 -10.98
C ILE A 245 17.25 -14.64 -12.41
N PHE A 246 16.18 -14.31 -13.12
CA PHE A 246 16.21 -13.73 -14.45
C PHE A 246 15.80 -12.25 -14.37
N GLU A 247 16.37 -11.42 -15.22
CA GLU A 247 16.08 -9.98 -15.30
C GLU A 247 15.60 -9.60 -16.69
N GLY A 248 14.59 -8.73 -16.74
CA GLY A 248 14.12 -8.09 -17.95
C GLY A 248 15.21 -7.23 -18.56
N VAL A 249 15.54 -7.48 -19.83
CA VAL A 249 16.53 -6.68 -20.58
C VAL A 249 15.92 -5.87 -21.72
N LYS A 250 14.71 -6.24 -22.16
CA LYS A 250 13.91 -5.50 -23.14
C LYS A 250 12.44 -5.94 -23.07
N ASP A 251 11.56 -5.15 -23.69
CA ASP A 251 10.14 -5.45 -23.75
C ASP A 251 9.83 -6.61 -24.71
N GLY A 252 8.80 -7.38 -24.38
CA GLY A 252 8.26 -8.47 -25.18
C GLY A 252 7.90 -9.69 -24.34
N TYR A 253 7.48 -10.75 -25.04
CA TYR A 253 7.16 -12.02 -24.42
C TYR A 253 8.41 -12.92 -24.34
N ASP A 254 8.60 -13.60 -23.22
CA ASP A 254 9.64 -14.62 -23.05
C ASP A 254 9.11 -15.74 -22.16
N ARG A 255 9.37 -16.98 -22.56
CA ARG A 255 8.92 -18.18 -21.88
C ARG A 255 10.10 -19.05 -21.51
N ILE A 256 10.25 -19.31 -20.22
CA ILE A 256 11.34 -20.10 -19.66
C ILE A 256 10.76 -21.35 -19.01
N THR A 257 11.19 -22.53 -19.47
CA THR A 257 10.77 -23.82 -18.94
C THR A 257 11.96 -24.56 -18.35
N PHE A 258 11.87 -24.92 -17.07
CA PHE A 258 12.76 -25.91 -16.46
C PHE A 258 12.10 -27.29 -16.51
N GLY A 259 12.91 -28.30 -16.81
CA GLY A 259 12.52 -29.71 -16.80
C GLY A 259 13.30 -30.48 -15.74
N TYR A 260 12.61 -31.35 -15.02
CA TYR A 260 13.18 -32.27 -14.05
C TYR A 260 13.37 -33.65 -14.69
N ALA A 261 14.61 -34.05 -14.90
CA ALA A 261 14.95 -35.29 -15.59
C ALA A 261 16.31 -35.83 -15.11
N PRO A 262 16.61 -37.12 -15.35
CA PRO A 262 17.95 -37.63 -15.16
C PRO A 262 18.96 -36.91 -16.06
N VAL A 263 20.14 -36.53 -15.56
CA VAL A 263 21.17 -35.77 -16.30
C VAL A 263 21.57 -36.43 -17.63
N TYR A 264 21.50 -37.76 -17.70
CA TYR A 264 21.86 -38.55 -18.88
C TYR A 264 20.68 -38.81 -19.83
N SER A 265 19.47 -38.36 -19.51
CA SER A 265 18.29 -38.61 -20.33
C SER A 265 18.14 -37.55 -21.41
N SER A 266 17.87 -38.00 -22.64
CA SER A 266 17.40 -37.16 -23.74
C SER A 266 15.88 -37.24 -23.93
N SER A 267 15.16 -37.84 -22.98
CA SER A 267 13.71 -37.95 -22.99
C SER A 267 13.04 -36.65 -22.56
N GLU A 268 11.72 -36.56 -22.74
CA GLU A 268 10.95 -35.50 -22.08
C GLU A 268 11.12 -35.57 -20.55
N PRO A 269 11.16 -34.42 -19.88
CA PRO A 269 11.30 -34.35 -18.43
C PRO A 269 10.05 -34.89 -17.73
N GLU A 270 10.24 -35.47 -16.54
CA GLU A 270 9.14 -36.03 -15.75
C GLU A 270 8.24 -34.95 -15.15
N LYS A 271 8.82 -33.79 -14.85
CA LYS A 271 8.13 -32.60 -14.36
C LYS A 271 8.65 -31.38 -15.08
N THR A 272 7.79 -30.40 -15.27
CA THR A 272 8.17 -29.10 -15.80
C THR A 272 7.60 -27.98 -14.95
N ILE A 273 8.29 -26.85 -14.98
CA ILE A 273 7.86 -25.60 -14.38
C ILE A 273 8.16 -24.50 -15.40
N THR A 274 7.18 -23.66 -15.68
CA THR A 274 7.21 -22.72 -16.81
C THR A 274 6.77 -21.34 -16.35
N ALA A 275 7.60 -20.33 -16.57
CA ALA A 275 7.21 -18.93 -16.48
C ALA A 275 6.93 -18.41 -17.89
N ASP A 276 5.72 -17.91 -18.13
CA ASP A 276 5.29 -17.29 -19.38
C ASP A 276 5.15 -15.77 -19.16
N CYS A 277 6.20 -15.04 -19.48
CA CYS A 277 6.41 -13.67 -19.01
C CYS A 277 6.10 -12.66 -20.11
N LEU A 278 5.44 -11.57 -19.72
CA LEU A 278 5.39 -10.33 -20.47
C LEU A 278 6.30 -9.30 -19.79
N VAL A 279 7.36 -8.90 -20.47
CA VAL A 279 8.25 -7.81 -20.05
C VAL A 279 7.80 -6.52 -20.73
N MET A 280 7.65 -5.44 -19.97
CA MET A 280 7.13 -4.17 -20.49
C MET A 280 7.70 -2.93 -19.79
N ASP A 281 7.34 -1.76 -20.33
CA ASP A 281 7.75 -0.43 -19.88
C ASP A 281 9.26 -0.22 -19.89
N ASN A 282 9.93 -0.58 -20.99
CA ASN A 282 11.39 -0.57 -21.11
C ASN A 282 12.07 -1.48 -20.05
N ALA A 283 11.58 -2.71 -19.96
CA ALA A 283 12.07 -3.77 -19.08
C ALA A 283 11.98 -3.46 -17.59
N GLN A 284 11.08 -2.55 -17.20
CA GLN A 284 10.89 -2.19 -15.80
C GLN A 284 9.85 -3.06 -15.09
N ASN A 285 8.98 -3.74 -15.84
CA ASN A 285 7.91 -4.56 -15.28
C ASN A 285 7.87 -5.93 -15.94
N VAL A 286 7.64 -6.97 -15.12
CA VAL A 286 7.37 -8.32 -15.59
C VAL A 286 6.01 -8.82 -15.07
N LEU A 287 5.13 -9.18 -15.99
CA LEU A 287 3.84 -9.81 -15.70
C LEU A 287 3.91 -11.32 -15.99
N LEU A 288 3.52 -12.13 -15.01
CA LEU A 288 3.25 -13.55 -15.11
C LEU A 288 1.79 -13.78 -15.53
N PRO A 289 1.41 -15.02 -15.89
CA PRO A 289 0.01 -15.35 -16.15
C PRO A 289 -0.86 -15.01 -14.93
N ASP A 290 -2.08 -14.55 -15.18
CA ASP A 290 -3.08 -14.14 -14.18
C ASP A 290 -2.71 -12.91 -13.32
N ASP A 291 -1.54 -12.30 -13.53
CA ASP A 291 -1.23 -11.00 -12.94
C ASP A 291 -2.19 -9.94 -13.49
N VAL A 292 -2.63 -9.04 -12.61
CA VAL A 292 -3.40 -7.86 -13.01
C VAL A 292 -2.64 -6.59 -12.68
N ARG A 293 -2.25 -5.85 -13.71
CA ARG A 293 -1.67 -4.51 -13.59
C ARG A 293 -2.79 -3.47 -13.54
N ILE A 294 -2.82 -2.66 -12.50
CA ILE A 294 -3.79 -1.58 -12.33
C ILE A 294 -3.08 -0.25 -12.44
N THR A 295 -3.62 0.65 -13.28
CA THR A 295 -3.14 2.02 -13.43
C THR A 295 -4.29 2.98 -13.17
N VAL A 296 -4.05 4.02 -12.37
CA VAL A 296 -5.04 5.07 -12.09
C VAL A 296 -4.59 6.36 -12.77
N LEU A 297 -5.36 6.85 -13.74
CA LEU A 297 -5.06 8.06 -14.49
C LEU A 297 -6.06 9.16 -14.15
N ASP A 298 -5.62 10.40 -14.22
CA ASP A 298 -6.53 11.53 -14.31
C ASP A 298 -7.25 11.52 -15.67
N TYR A 299 -8.57 11.67 -15.65
CA TYR A 299 -9.40 11.55 -16.85
C TYR A 299 -9.14 12.66 -17.88
N ASP A 300 -8.87 13.87 -17.41
CA ASP A 300 -8.75 15.05 -18.28
C ASP A 300 -7.35 15.17 -18.88
N SER A 301 -6.31 14.92 -18.09
CA SER A 301 -4.90 15.05 -18.51
C SER A 301 -4.30 13.74 -19.03
N GLY A 302 -4.81 12.59 -18.61
CA GLY A 302 -4.22 11.27 -18.88
C GLY A 302 -2.96 10.97 -18.06
N GLU A 303 -2.58 11.85 -17.13
CA GLU A 303 -1.40 11.66 -16.28
C GLU A 303 -1.67 10.70 -15.11
N PRO A 304 -0.67 9.92 -14.65
CA PRO A 304 -0.84 9.03 -13.50
C PRO A 304 -1.13 9.79 -12.19
N ILE A 305 -2.12 9.33 -11.44
CA ILE A 305 -2.42 9.84 -10.10
C ILE A 305 -1.34 9.41 -9.11
N ASP A 306 -0.85 10.34 -8.28
CA ASP A 306 0.04 10.04 -7.16
C ASP A 306 -0.76 9.43 -6.00
N VAL A 307 -0.92 8.11 -6.02
CA VAL A 307 -1.64 7.34 -5.01
C VAL A 307 -0.94 7.33 -3.64
N THR A 308 0.35 7.69 -3.59
CA THR A 308 1.10 7.73 -2.32
C THR A 308 0.72 8.95 -1.47
N LYS A 309 0.37 10.06 -2.14
CA LYS A 309 -0.22 11.25 -1.52
C LYS A 309 -1.73 11.08 -1.28
N ASN A 310 -2.43 10.50 -2.24
CA ASN A 310 -3.88 10.31 -2.22
C ASN A 310 -4.26 8.90 -1.73
N LYS A 311 -4.02 8.62 -0.44
CA LYS A 311 -4.23 7.29 0.13
C LYS A 311 -5.73 6.94 0.14
N GLY A 312 -6.04 5.66 -0.11
CA GLY A 312 -7.40 5.11 -0.01
C GLY A 312 -7.97 4.55 -1.32
N PHE A 313 -7.20 4.58 -2.41
CA PHE A 313 -7.53 3.80 -3.60
C PHE A 313 -7.43 2.31 -3.28
N ALA A 314 -8.48 1.56 -3.61
CA ALA A 314 -8.53 0.13 -3.39
C ALA A 314 -9.44 -0.55 -4.41
N VAL A 315 -9.13 -1.80 -4.75
CA VAL A 315 -10.01 -2.64 -5.55
C VAL A 315 -10.93 -3.39 -4.60
N LYS A 316 -12.24 -3.23 -4.78
CA LYS A 316 -13.25 -3.89 -3.95
C LYS A 316 -14.20 -4.71 -4.80
N GLN A 317 -14.77 -5.74 -4.18
CA GLN A 317 -15.77 -6.59 -4.81
C GLN A 317 -17.15 -6.34 -4.21
N ILE A 318 -18.18 -6.34 -5.05
CA ILE A 318 -19.57 -6.38 -4.61
C ILE A 318 -19.95 -7.83 -4.34
N VAL A 319 -20.37 -8.13 -3.12
CA VAL A 319 -20.89 -9.44 -2.73
C VAL A 319 -22.36 -9.35 -2.35
N ASN A 320 -23.10 -10.46 -2.47
CA ASN A 320 -24.54 -10.54 -2.17
C ASN A 320 -24.87 -10.39 -0.67
N THR A 321 -23.92 -9.96 0.16
CA THR A 321 -24.12 -9.71 1.59
C THR A 321 -24.28 -8.20 1.80
N PRO A 322 -25.46 -7.71 2.24
CA PRO A 322 -25.69 -6.28 2.44
C PRO A 322 -24.65 -5.63 3.36
N GLY A 323 -24.08 -4.51 2.93
CA GLY A 323 -23.10 -3.73 3.70
C GLY A 323 -21.68 -4.30 3.71
N VAL A 324 -21.42 -5.40 2.99
CA VAL A 324 -20.08 -5.98 2.89
C VAL A 324 -19.55 -5.79 1.47
N SER A 325 -18.39 -5.15 1.36
CA SER A 325 -17.61 -5.11 0.12
C SER A 325 -16.17 -5.45 0.46
N PRO A 326 -15.74 -6.72 0.32
CA PRO A 326 -14.39 -7.10 0.65
C PRO A 326 -13.40 -6.31 -0.21
N THR A 327 -12.28 -5.94 0.41
CA THR A 327 -11.17 -5.32 -0.30
C THR A 327 -10.31 -6.43 -0.88
N ILE A 328 -10.18 -6.45 -2.20
CA ILE A 328 -9.29 -7.39 -2.91
C ILE A 328 -7.85 -6.94 -2.72
N ALA A 329 -7.57 -5.66 -2.94
CA ALA A 329 -6.24 -5.09 -2.80
C ALA A 329 -6.28 -3.58 -2.59
N ASP A 330 -5.37 -3.06 -1.76
CA ASP A 330 -5.08 -1.63 -1.69
C ASP A 330 -4.11 -1.23 -2.81
N ILE A 331 -4.38 -0.10 -3.46
CA ILE A 331 -3.50 0.46 -4.49
C ILE A 331 -2.45 1.34 -3.82
N THR A 332 -1.28 0.76 -3.61
CA THR A 332 -0.16 1.40 -2.87
C THR A 332 0.91 2.01 -3.77
N SER A 333 0.87 1.68 -5.07
CA SER A 333 1.74 2.23 -6.12
C SER A 333 0.91 2.47 -7.39
N ASN A 334 1.44 3.26 -8.32
CA ASN A 334 0.78 3.49 -9.61
C ASN A 334 1.83 3.46 -10.74
N PRO A 335 1.86 2.40 -11.57
CA PRO A 335 0.95 1.24 -11.57
C PRO A 335 1.12 0.35 -10.32
N CYS A 336 0.08 -0.43 -10.00
CA CYS A 336 0.09 -1.48 -9.00
C CYS A 336 -0.06 -2.84 -9.67
N ILE A 337 0.73 -3.84 -9.30
CA ILE A 337 0.62 -5.20 -9.86
C ILE A 337 0.05 -6.11 -8.77
N LEU A 338 -1.14 -6.64 -9.02
CA LEU A 338 -1.81 -7.59 -8.16
C LEU A 338 -1.43 -9.01 -8.58
N ARG A 339 -0.97 -9.80 -7.61
CA ARG A 339 -0.47 -11.16 -7.79
C ARG A 339 -1.12 -12.08 -6.76
N ASN A 340 -1.25 -13.37 -7.09
CA ASN A 340 -1.76 -14.39 -6.17
C ASN A 340 -3.09 -14.01 -5.50
N MET A 341 -3.98 -13.35 -6.25
CA MET A 341 -5.27 -12.91 -5.72
C MET A 341 -6.16 -14.11 -5.39
N GLU A 342 -6.71 -14.15 -4.18
CA GLU A 342 -7.65 -15.20 -3.76
C GLU A 342 -8.96 -15.15 -4.58
N HIS A 343 -9.36 -13.94 -4.98
CA HIS A 343 -10.55 -13.67 -5.77
C HIS A 343 -10.15 -12.97 -7.08
N PRO A 344 -10.52 -13.51 -8.25
CA PRO A 344 -10.22 -12.88 -9.52
C PRO A 344 -11.00 -11.58 -9.68
N ILE A 345 -10.45 -10.65 -10.46
CA ILE A 345 -11.18 -9.46 -10.88
C ILE A 345 -12.23 -9.88 -11.90
N ASP A 346 -13.46 -9.41 -11.67
CA ASP A 346 -14.62 -9.70 -12.51
C ASP A 346 -15.54 -8.47 -12.61
N GLU A 347 -16.70 -8.65 -13.24
CA GLU A 347 -17.70 -7.58 -13.42
C GLU A 347 -18.28 -7.04 -12.09
N SER A 348 -18.10 -7.74 -10.97
CA SER A 348 -18.52 -7.28 -9.64
C SER A 348 -17.44 -6.44 -8.93
N THR A 349 -16.27 -6.27 -9.57
CA THR A 349 -15.13 -5.55 -9.03
C THR A 349 -15.15 -4.09 -9.45
N TYR A 350 -14.83 -3.18 -8.52
CA TYR A 350 -14.78 -1.75 -8.77
C TYR A 350 -13.61 -1.08 -8.04
N LEU A 351 -13.18 0.08 -8.54
CA LEU A 351 -12.22 0.93 -7.85
C LEU A 351 -12.94 1.75 -6.78
N ALA A 352 -12.64 1.48 -5.51
CA ALA A 352 -12.91 2.38 -4.41
C ALA A 352 -11.90 3.53 -4.46
N MET A 353 -12.40 4.75 -4.33
CA MET A 353 -11.63 5.98 -4.43
C MET A 353 -11.65 6.70 -3.07
N PRO A 354 -10.56 7.40 -2.70
CA PRO A 354 -10.57 8.25 -1.53
C PRO A 354 -11.46 9.49 -1.76
N TYR A 355 -11.78 10.16 -0.66
CA TYR A 355 -12.45 11.46 -0.72
C TYR A 355 -11.61 12.43 -1.57
N GLY A 356 -12.27 13.23 -2.40
CA GLY A 356 -11.58 14.08 -3.36
C GLY A 356 -11.47 13.51 -4.77
N PHE A 357 -12.00 12.31 -5.03
CA PHE A 357 -11.99 11.69 -6.36
C PHE A 357 -13.35 11.10 -6.70
N LYS A 358 -13.70 11.12 -7.99
CA LYS A 358 -14.91 10.47 -8.51
C LYS A 358 -14.69 9.85 -9.89
N ALA A 359 -15.61 8.97 -10.27
CA ALA A 359 -15.67 8.49 -11.63
C ALA A 359 -16.16 9.62 -12.57
N PRO A 360 -15.62 9.73 -13.79
CA PRO A 360 -16.09 10.70 -14.78
C PRO A 360 -17.53 10.39 -15.17
N THR A 361 -18.38 11.41 -15.20
CA THR A 361 -19.78 11.28 -15.61
C THR A 361 -20.00 11.94 -16.96
N ILE A 362 -20.88 11.37 -17.78
CA ILE A 362 -21.32 12.01 -19.03
C ILE A 362 -21.98 13.35 -18.68
N PRO A 363 -21.59 14.48 -19.33
CA PRO A 363 -22.13 15.80 -19.03
C PRO A 363 -23.66 15.83 -18.95
N ASP A 364 -24.18 16.54 -17.96
CA ASP A 364 -25.62 16.67 -17.67
C ASP A 364 -26.35 15.33 -17.37
N THR A 365 -25.60 14.29 -17.00
CA THR A 365 -26.15 13.01 -16.55
C THR A 365 -25.45 12.51 -15.28
N ILE A 366 -26.03 11.50 -14.65
CA ILE A 366 -25.41 10.73 -13.56
C ILE A 366 -24.72 9.45 -14.05
N LEU A 367 -24.70 9.21 -15.37
CA LEU A 367 -24.13 8.02 -15.95
C LEU A 367 -22.60 8.16 -15.98
N VAL A 368 -21.92 7.13 -15.50
CA VAL A 368 -20.45 7.05 -15.59
C VAL A 368 -20.05 6.89 -17.04
N SER A 369 -18.98 7.57 -17.46
CA SER A 369 -18.49 7.50 -18.83
C SER A 369 -17.97 6.10 -19.15
N ASP A 370 -18.39 5.50 -20.25
CA ASP A 370 -18.00 4.14 -20.62
C ASP A 370 -16.48 3.97 -20.83
N ASP A 371 -15.76 5.07 -21.12
CA ASP A 371 -14.32 5.10 -21.36
C ASP A 371 -13.47 5.34 -20.09
N HIS A 372 -14.10 5.34 -18.92
CA HIS A 372 -13.42 5.50 -17.63
C HIS A 372 -12.65 4.25 -17.19
N VAL A 373 -12.89 3.11 -17.83
CA VAL A 373 -12.12 1.88 -17.61
C VAL A 373 -11.68 1.32 -18.95
N GLU A 374 -10.38 1.04 -19.07
CA GLU A 374 -9.82 0.33 -20.21
C GLU A 374 -9.19 -0.98 -19.74
N VAL A 375 -9.57 -2.10 -20.36
CA VAL A 375 -9.03 -3.42 -20.03
C VAL A 375 -8.26 -3.95 -21.24
N THR A 376 -6.99 -4.27 -21.03
CA THR A 376 -6.12 -4.92 -22.02
C THR A 376 -5.78 -6.32 -21.54
N LYS A 377 -6.11 -7.34 -22.33
CA LYS A 377 -5.71 -8.73 -22.06
C LYS A 377 -4.51 -9.10 -22.91
N TYR A 378 -3.50 -9.71 -22.30
CA TYR A 378 -2.26 -10.11 -22.96
C TYR A 378 -2.26 -11.60 -23.35
N GLU A 379 -1.39 -11.96 -24.29
CA GLU A 379 -1.32 -13.33 -24.82
C GLU A 379 -0.90 -14.36 -23.75
N ASN A 380 -0.11 -13.96 -22.76
CA ASN A 380 0.33 -14.80 -21.65
C ASN A 380 -0.74 -14.95 -20.55
N GLY A 381 -1.92 -14.34 -20.71
CA GLY A 381 -3.03 -14.39 -19.74
C GLY A 381 -3.00 -13.30 -18.67
N ALA A 382 -1.98 -12.44 -18.64
CA ALA A 382 -1.98 -11.25 -17.79
C ALA A 382 -3.01 -10.22 -18.28
N GLU A 383 -3.44 -9.33 -17.40
CA GLU A 383 -4.35 -8.22 -17.73
C GLU A 383 -3.81 -6.88 -17.23
N SER A 384 -4.13 -5.81 -17.96
CA SER A 384 -3.92 -4.42 -17.53
C SER A 384 -5.24 -3.69 -17.51
N ILE A 385 -5.58 -3.10 -16.36
CA ILE A 385 -6.79 -2.31 -16.15
C ILE A 385 -6.37 -0.88 -15.85
N VAL A 386 -6.87 0.04 -16.68
CA VAL A 386 -6.67 1.48 -16.49
C VAL A 386 -7.98 2.07 -16.00
N TYR A 387 -7.99 2.57 -14.77
CA TYR A 387 -9.10 3.37 -14.24
C TYR A 387 -8.77 4.85 -14.44
N LYS A 388 -9.68 5.57 -15.10
CA LYS A 388 -9.60 7.02 -15.24
C LYS A 388 -10.55 7.66 -14.25
N VAL A 389 -10.02 8.54 -13.41
CA VAL A 389 -10.77 9.22 -12.35
C VAL A 389 -10.65 10.72 -12.53
N ILE A 390 -11.61 11.45 -11.99
CA ILE A 390 -11.57 12.92 -11.95
C ILE A 390 -11.28 13.34 -10.51
N ALA A 391 -10.30 14.21 -10.32
CA ALA A 391 -10.17 14.94 -9.07
C ALA A 391 -11.44 15.76 -8.83
N ASP A 392 -12.06 15.55 -7.68
CA ASP A 392 -13.25 16.25 -7.20
C ASP A 392 -12.89 17.04 -5.94
N PRO A 393 -12.43 18.29 -6.08
CA PRO A 393 -11.90 19.08 -4.98
C PRO A 393 -12.87 19.11 -3.80
N SER A 394 -12.44 18.53 -2.67
CA SER A 394 -13.27 18.42 -1.47
C SER A 394 -13.63 19.77 -0.88
N GLY A 395 -12.77 20.77 -1.11
CA GLY A 395 -12.79 22.07 -0.46
C GLY A 395 -12.27 22.07 0.98
N ASP A 396 -11.80 20.93 1.49
CA ASP A 396 -11.20 20.82 2.82
C ASP A 396 -9.70 21.15 2.75
N VAL A 397 -9.39 22.45 2.68
CA VAL A 397 -8.00 22.91 2.56
C VAL A 397 -7.23 22.83 3.89
N ASN A 398 -7.94 22.66 5.00
CA ASN A 398 -7.36 22.60 6.34
C ASN A 398 -7.09 21.14 6.80
N GLY A 399 -7.69 20.15 6.14
CA GLY A 399 -7.51 18.72 6.39
C GLY A 399 -8.29 18.15 7.57
N ASP A 400 -9.37 18.82 8.01
CA ASP A 400 -10.22 18.37 9.13
C ASP A 400 -11.31 17.37 8.73
N GLY A 401 -11.39 17.04 7.44
CA GLY A 401 -12.36 16.14 6.84
C GLY A 401 -13.65 16.82 6.39
N THR A 402 -13.80 18.13 6.55
CA THR A 402 -15.07 18.83 6.28
C THR A 402 -14.89 20.19 5.61
N LEU A 403 -15.49 20.39 4.43
CA LEU A 403 -15.60 21.75 3.85
C LEU A 403 -16.49 22.65 4.74
N SER A 404 -15.91 23.69 5.32
CA SER A 404 -16.56 24.61 6.24
C SER A 404 -16.21 26.08 5.96
N LEU A 405 -16.71 27.00 6.80
CA LEU A 405 -16.30 28.41 6.72
C LEU A 405 -14.81 28.59 7.10
N ALA A 406 -14.24 27.69 7.91
CA ALA A 406 -12.83 27.75 8.29
C ALA A 406 -11.92 27.58 7.06
N ASP A 407 -12.28 26.67 6.15
CA ASP A 407 -11.58 26.43 4.88
C ASP A 407 -11.59 27.65 3.98
N LEU A 408 -12.75 28.32 3.85
CA LEU A 408 -12.85 29.56 3.07
C LEU A 408 -11.98 30.68 3.64
N VAL A 409 -11.91 30.79 4.97
CA VAL A 409 -11.06 31.79 5.64
C VAL A 409 -9.59 31.45 5.45
N LEU A 410 -9.22 30.17 5.57
CA LEU A 410 -7.84 29.71 5.38
C LEU A 410 -7.38 29.96 3.93
N MET A 411 -8.19 29.57 2.96
CA MET A 411 -7.99 29.83 1.54
C MET A 411 -7.85 31.33 1.25
N GLN A 412 -8.73 32.17 1.82
CA GLN A 412 -8.65 33.61 1.65
C GLN A 412 -7.37 34.21 2.26
N LYS A 413 -6.94 33.74 3.44
CA LYS A 413 -5.68 34.19 4.06
C LYS A 413 -4.47 33.82 3.20
N TRP A 414 -4.48 32.61 2.67
CA TRP A 414 -3.42 32.13 1.79
C TRP A 414 -3.32 32.99 0.51
N LEU A 415 -4.46 33.29 -0.14
CA LEU A 415 -4.53 34.17 -1.31
C LEU A 415 -4.08 35.60 -1.04
N LEU A 416 -4.16 36.07 0.20
CA LEU A 416 -3.69 37.39 0.63
C LEU A 416 -2.20 37.42 1.00
N PHE A 417 -1.45 36.35 0.72
CA PHE A 417 -0.02 36.21 1.01
C PHE A 417 0.32 36.40 2.50
N ASP A 418 -0.54 35.92 3.40
CA ASP A 418 -0.21 35.84 4.82
C ASP A 418 0.91 34.81 5.04
N SER A 419 2.10 35.27 5.45
CA SER A 419 3.35 34.50 5.44
C SER A 419 3.33 33.24 6.33
N ASP A 420 2.40 33.18 7.28
CA ASP A 420 2.29 32.09 8.24
C ASP A 420 1.17 31.10 7.88
N THR A 421 0.45 31.32 6.77
CA THR A 421 -0.68 30.48 6.37
C THR A 421 -0.23 29.33 5.47
N VAL A 422 -0.54 28.10 5.89
CA VAL A 422 -0.28 26.87 5.13
C VAL A 422 -1.61 26.19 4.84
N LEU A 423 -1.83 25.80 3.59
CA LEU A 423 -2.90 24.88 3.21
C LEU A 423 -2.40 23.46 3.45
N ALA A 424 -3.13 22.69 4.26
CA ALA A 424 -2.76 21.29 4.53
C ALA A 424 -2.92 20.44 3.27
N ASP A 425 -4.00 20.69 2.51
CA ASP A 425 -4.25 20.15 1.19
C ASP A 425 -4.61 21.30 0.25
N TRP A 426 -3.63 21.78 -0.51
CA TRP A 426 -3.89 22.86 -1.46
C TRP A 426 -4.75 22.38 -2.64
N SER A 427 -4.61 21.11 -3.06
CA SER A 427 -5.35 20.52 -4.17
C SER A 427 -6.84 20.38 -3.88
N ALA A 428 -7.21 20.19 -2.61
CA ALA A 428 -8.61 20.25 -2.16
C ALA A 428 -9.29 21.60 -2.50
N GLY A 429 -8.52 22.67 -2.65
CA GLY A 429 -9.00 24.00 -2.98
C GLY A 429 -9.08 24.31 -4.48
N ASP A 430 -8.50 23.50 -5.37
CA ASP A 430 -8.41 23.77 -6.82
C ASP A 430 -9.69 23.35 -7.57
N TYR A 431 -10.76 24.12 -7.36
CA TYR A 431 -12.08 23.90 -7.98
C TYR A 431 -12.09 24.16 -9.49
N THR A 432 -11.16 24.97 -10.02
CA THR A 432 -10.99 25.17 -11.46
C THR A 432 -10.20 24.06 -12.15
N LYS A 433 -9.44 23.27 -11.39
CA LYS A 433 -8.59 22.14 -11.86
C LYS A 433 -7.53 22.56 -12.86
N ASP A 434 -7.01 23.77 -12.70
CA ASP A 434 -5.94 24.32 -13.54
C ASP A 434 -4.57 24.28 -12.85
N GLY A 435 -4.50 23.71 -11.64
CA GLY A 435 -3.30 23.63 -10.82
C GLY A 435 -2.93 24.98 -10.20
N ILE A 436 -3.80 25.98 -10.26
CA ILE A 436 -3.54 27.34 -9.78
C ILE A 436 -4.63 27.73 -8.81
N ILE A 437 -4.26 27.82 -7.53
CA ILE A 437 -5.15 28.33 -6.50
C ILE A 437 -5.32 29.85 -6.64
N ASP A 438 -6.52 30.29 -7.02
CA ASP A 438 -6.83 31.71 -7.14
C ASP A 438 -8.24 32.10 -6.64
N VAL A 439 -8.69 33.30 -7.00
CA VAL A 439 -9.99 33.84 -6.56
C VAL A 439 -11.18 33.10 -7.17
N PHE A 440 -11.03 32.47 -8.35
CA PHE A 440 -12.08 31.70 -8.99
C PHE A 440 -12.40 30.44 -8.18
N ASP A 441 -11.38 29.76 -7.67
CA ASP A 441 -11.52 28.66 -6.73
C ASP A 441 -12.28 29.07 -5.47
N LEU A 442 -11.86 30.17 -4.84
CA LEU A 442 -12.50 30.66 -3.62
C LEU A 442 -13.99 30.98 -3.86
N VAL A 443 -14.35 31.48 -5.05
CA VAL A 443 -15.75 31.73 -5.43
C VAL A 443 -16.52 30.41 -5.56
N LEU A 444 -15.93 29.38 -6.16
CA LEU A 444 -16.54 28.06 -6.31
C LEU A 444 -16.68 27.34 -4.96
N MET A 445 -15.64 27.35 -4.13
CA MET A 445 -15.70 26.86 -2.74
C MET A 445 -16.80 27.58 -1.94
N ARG A 446 -16.92 28.90 -2.08
CA ARG A 446 -17.97 29.66 -1.39
C ARG A 446 -19.37 29.22 -1.83
N LYS A 447 -19.57 28.97 -3.13
CA LYS A 447 -20.84 28.41 -3.63
C LYS A 447 -21.08 27.01 -3.06
N ALA A 448 -20.06 26.17 -3.00
CA ALA A 448 -20.15 24.82 -2.43
C ALA A 448 -20.55 24.85 -0.93
N VAL A 449 -19.98 25.77 -0.14
CA VAL A 449 -20.38 25.97 1.28
C VAL A 449 -21.83 26.45 1.40
N ILE A 450 -22.25 27.41 0.57
CA ILE A 450 -23.63 27.94 0.62
C ILE A 450 -24.66 26.91 0.21
N ASN A 451 -24.30 25.99 -0.69
CA ASN A 451 -25.17 24.93 -1.16
C ASN A 451 -25.23 23.71 -0.20
N LYS A 452 -24.47 23.71 0.92
CA LYS A 452 -24.64 22.69 1.96
C LYS A 452 -25.94 22.95 2.74
N PRO A 453 -26.82 21.94 2.91
CA PRO A 453 -27.99 22.12 3.74
C PRO A 453 -27.59 22.33 5.20
N VAL A 454 -28.21 23.33 5.81
CA VAL A 454 -28.09 23.67 7.24
C VAL A 454 -28.74 22.53 8.07
N ALA A 455 -28.39 22.38 9.35
CA ALA A 455 -28.97 21.32 10.19
C ALA A 455 -30.52 21.32 10.17
N PRO A 456 -31.17 20.14 10.07
CA PRO A 456 -32.62 20.02 10.12
C PRO A 456 -33.13 20.33 11.53
N VAL A 457 -34.27 21.01 11.61
CA VAL A 457 -34.94 21.35 12.88
C VAL A 457 -36.33 20.71 13.01
N ALA A 458 -36.93 20.33 11.88
CA ALA A 458 -38.16 19.55 11.86
C ALA A 458 -38.23 18.62 10.65
N LEU A 459 -38.84 17.46 10.85
CA LEU A 459 -39.16 16.48 9.82
C LEU A 459 -40.67 16.24 9.85
N GLU A 460 -41.33 16.42 8.72
CA GLU A 460 -42.69 15.96 8.45
C GLU A 460 -42.63 14.79 7.45
N LEU A 461 -43.27 13.68 7.78
CA LEU A 461 -43.26 12.47 6.95
C LEU A 461 -44.68 11.98 6.74
N THR A 462 -45.09 11.84 5.47
CA THR A 462 -46.40 11.31 5.11
C THR A 462 -46.25 9.94 4.46
N GLU A 463 -46.79 8.91 5.10
CA GLU A 463 -46.87 7.55 4.58
C GLU A 463 -48.21 7.34 3.87
N ALA A 464 -48.17 6.97 2.60
CA ALA A 464 -49.37 6.70 1.80
C ALA A 464 -49.22 5.40 0.99
N GLY A 465 -50.19 4.49 1.07
CA GLY A 465 -50.22 3.26 0.27
C GLY A 465 -50.70 1.99 1.00
N GLY A 466 -50.39 0.84 0.43
CA GLY A 466 -50.70 -0.50 0.91
C GLY A 466 -52.04 -1.01 0.37
N PHE A 467 -52.24 -2.34 0.39
CA PHE A 467 -53.46 -3.00 -0.09
C PHE A 467 -54.76 -2.45 0.55
N ILE A 468 -54.65 -1.84 1.73
CA ILE A 468 -55.77 -1.31 2.51
C ILE A 468 -55.90 0.24 2.35
N GLY A 469 -54.94 0.93 1.73
CA GLY A 469 -55.00 2.37 1.45
C GLY A 469 -54.67 3.29 2.63
N THR A 470 -53.58 3.01 3.35
CA THR A 470 -53.08 3.75 4.52
C THR A 470 -52.71 5.19 4.18
N TYR A 471 -53.01 6.12 5.10
CA TYR A 471 -52.51 7.49 5.07
C TYR A 471 -52.19 7.96 6.50
N ASN A 472 -50.90 8.12 6.81
CA ASN A 472 -50.40 8.53 8.12
C ASN A 472 -49.48 9.74 8.00
N LYS A 473 -49.62 10.69 8.93
CA LYS A 473 -48.71 11.84 9.07
C LYS A 473 -47.92 11.75 10.35
N TRP A 474 -46.63 12.00 10.25
CA TRP A 474 -45.67 12.00 11.33
C TRP A 474 -44.95 13.34 11.33
N LYS A 475 -44.66 13.88 12.52
CA LYS A 475 -43.85 15.09 12.65
C LYS A 475 -42.92 15.00 13.84
N VAL A 476 -41.64 15.24 13.62
CA VAL A 476 -40.60 15.30 14.65
C VAL A 476 -40.07 16.71 14.67
N TYR A 477 -40.09 17.36 15.83
CA TYR A 477 -39.76 18.78 15.93
C TYR A 477 -39.34 19.16 17.35
N HIS A 478 -38.75 20.33 17.49
CA HIS A 478 -38.39 20.92 18.77
C HIS A 478 -39.12 22.26 18.92
N GLU A 479 -39.86 22.42 20.02
CA GLU A 479 -40.68 23.60 20.31
C GLU A 479 -40.59 23.91 21.81
N ASP A 480 -40.38 25.18 22.16
CA ASP A 480 -40.33 25.68 23.55
C ASP A 480 -39.36 24.95 24.50
N GLY A 481 -38.28 24.37 23.96
CA GLY A 481 -37.26 23.65 24.75
C GLY A 481 -37.53 22.16 24.93
N GLU A 482 -38.62 21.65 24.35
CA GLU A 482 -39.04 20.26 24.41
C GLU A 482 -38.95 19.59 23.04
N TYR A 483 -38.60 18.30 23.02
CA TYR A 483 -38.52 17.49 21.81
C TYR A 483 -39.81 16.72 21.64
N LYS A 484 -40.42 16.78 20.47
CA LYS A 484 -41.78 16.27 20.25
C LYS A 484 -41.85 15.35 19.05
N LEU A 485 -42.62 14.28 19.20
CA LEU A 485 -43.05 13.37 18.13
C LEU A 485 -44.57 13.38 18.04
N ALA A 486 -45.10 13.91 16.95
CA ALA A 486 -46.50 13.78 16.58
C ALA A 486 -46.68 12.54 15.69
N ALA A 487 -47.47 11.58 16.15
CA ALA A 487 -47.70 10.29 15.49
C ALA A 487 -49.19 9.91 15.45
N PRO A 488 -49.64 9.11 14.46
CA PRO A 488 -51.01 8.65 14.36
C PRO A 488 -51.39 7.75 15.54
N LYS A 489 -52.65 7.87 16.00
CA LYS A 489 -53.19 7.10 17.12
C LYS A 489 -53.29 5.59 16.81
N ARG A 490 -52.89 4.72 17.73
CA ARG A 490 -52.90 3.26 17.51
C ARG A 490 -54.33 2.71 17.35
N GLY A 491 -54.59 1.96 16.27
CA GLY A 491 -55.85 1.22 16.05
C GLY A 491 -56.86 1.83 15.06
N GLY A 492 -56.55 2.94 14.38
CA GLY A 492 -57.40 3.52 13.34
C GLY A 492 -57.27 2.79 11.99
N LEU A 493 -58.40 2.54 11.31
CA LEU A 493 -58.43 1.97 9.95
C LEU A 493 -58.30 3.07 8.89
N VAL A 494 -57.50 2.78 7.84
CA VAL A 494 -57.41 3.35 6.47
C VAL A 494 -57.13 4.86 6.34
N ARG A 495 -57.61 5.73 7.23
CA ARG A 495 -57.22 7.15 7.30
C ARG A 495 -57.27 7.61 8.75
N ASN A 496 -56.12 7.96 9.32
CA ASN A 496 -56.02 8.30 10.72
C ASN A 496 -55.65 9.77 10.87
N ASP A 497 -56.67 10.63 10.86
CA ASP A 497 -56.51 12.09 10.95
C ASP A 497 -56.26 12.54 12.41
N GLU A 498 -56.36 11.63 13.39
CA GLU A 498 -56.04 11.89 14.80
C GLU A 498 -54.55 11.65 15.07
N THR A 499 -53.83 12.72 15.43
CA THR A 499 -52.42 12.69 15.83
C THR A 499 -52.29 12.86 17.34
N VAL A 500 -51.43 12.07 17.97
CA VAL A 500 -51.03 12.18 19.37
C VAL A 500 -49.60 12.70 19.41
N VAL A 501 -49.32 13.65 20.32
CA VAL A 501 -47.98 14.23 20.50
C VAL A 501 -47.35 13.65 21.75
N TYR A 502 -46.13 13.15 21.62
CA TYR A 502 -45.32 12.61 22.70
C TYR A 502 -44.12 13.52 22.93
N ASP A 503 -43.79 13.78 24.19
CA ASP A 503 -42.52 14.40 24.56
C ASP A 503 -41.45 13.31 24.55
N ILE A 504 -40.52 13.40 23.61
CA ILE A 504 -39.45 12.42 23.40
C ILE A 504 -38.14 12.91 24.02
N THR A 505 -37.19 12.00 24.21
CA THR A 505 -35.87 12.36 24.70
C THR A 505 -35.06 13.12 23.65
N LYS A 506 -34.04 13.85 24.10
CA LYS A 506 -33.10 14.55 23.22
C LYS A 506 -32.36 13.56 22.32
N GLU A 507 -31.98 12.41 22.86
CA GLU A 507 -31.27 11.36 22.15
C GLU A 507 -32.12 10.79 20.99
N GLU A 508 -33.41 10.52 21.23
CA GLU A 508 -34.36 10.06 20.21
C GLU A 508 -34.64 11.11 19.13
N TYR A 509 -34.69 12.39 19.52
CA TYR A 509 -34.80 13.48 18.55
C TYR A 509 -33.54 13.58 17.67
N LEU A 510 -32.36 13.52 18.30
CA LEU A 510 -31.09 13.63 17.57
C LEU A 510 -30.86 12.43 16.65
N SER A 511 -31.25 11.21 17.03
CA SER A 511 -31.10 10.04 16.15
C SER A 511 -31.87 10.17 14.83
N ILE A 512 -32.98 10.92 14.85
CA ILE A 512 -33.76 11.25 13.65
C ILE A 512 -33.09 12.40 12.91
N MET A 513 -32.80 13.51 13.60
CA MET A 513 -32.29 14.74 12.95
C MET A 513 -30.84 14.66 12.48
N SER A 514 -30.07 13.65 12.89
CA SER A 514 -28.69 13.43 12.43
C SER A 514 -28.59 12.70 11.09
N VAL A 515 -29.72 12.27 10.51
CA VAL A 515 -29.74 11.62 9.20
C VAL A 515 -29.36 12.64 8.11
N ASP A 516 -28.57 12.19 7.13
CA ASP A 516 -28.20 13.02 5.98
C ASP A 516 -29.39 13.18 5.01
N TYR A 517 -30.28 14.12 5.35
CA TYR A 517 -31.42 14.43 4.50
C TYR A 517 -30.99 15.07 3.17
N ALA A 518 -29.79 15.63 3.07
CA ALA A 518 -29.27 16.17 1.82
C ALA A 518 -29.18 15.07 0.77
N GLU A 519 -28.60 13.93 1.17
CA GLU A 519 -28.49 12.73 0.34
C GLU A 519 -29.87 12.17 0.01
N ILE A 520 -30.75 12.07 1.01
CA ILE A 520 -32.13 11.60 0.80
C ILE A 520 -32.87 12.49 -0.19
N ILE A 521 -32.60 13.80 -0.26
CA ILE A 521 -33.24 14.73 -1.20
C ILE A 521 -32.58 14.67 -2.59
N ALA A 522 -31.25 14.64 -2.65
CA ALA A 522 -30.49 14.78 -3.89
C ALA A 522 -30.55 13.54 -4.79
N ASN A 523 -30.65 12.34 -4.21
CA ASN A 523 -30.64 11.10 -4.99
C ASN A 523 -31.97 10.86 -5.73
N GLU A 524 -31.94 10.37 -6.96
CA GLU A 524 -33.17 9.88 -7.59
C GLU A 524 -33.60 8.52 -7.02
N PRO A 525 -34.91 8.19 -6.96
CA PRO A 525 -35.37 6.87 -6.53
C PRO A 525 -34.74 5.79 -7.42
N SER A 526 -34.11 4.79 -6.82
CA SER A 526 -33.47 3.72 -7.59
C SER A 526 -34.46 2.99 -8.53
N PRO A 527 -34.00 2.32 -9.61
CA PRO A 527 -34.86 1.47 -10.44
C PRO A 527 -35.58 0.38 -9.63
N PHE A 528 -34.99 -0.06 -8.53
CA PHE A 528 -35.60 -0.99 -7.57
C PHE A 528 -36.73 -0.34 -6.77
N GLU A 529 -36.58 0.90 -6.32
CA GLU A 529 -37.66 1.67 -5.66
C GLU A 529 -38.86 1.89 -6.59
N HIS A 530 -38.62 2.13 -7.88
CA HIS A 530 -39.69 2.24 -8.87
C HIS A 530 -40.49 0.94 -9.02
N GLN A 531 -39.86 -0.24 -8.88
CA GLN A 531 -40.55 -1.52 -8.88
C GLN A 531 -41.39 -1.77 -7.60
N MET A 532 -41.10 -1.05 -6.51
CA MET A 532 -41.83 -1.14 -5.24
C MET A 532 -42.98 -0.13 -5.09
N ALA A 533 -43.23 0.70 -6.10
CA ALA A 533 -44.24 1.75 -6.10
C ALA A 533 -45.68 1.28 -5.77
N ASP A 534 -45.97 -0.01 -5.98
CA ASP A 534 -47.28 -0.61 -5.68
C ASP A 534 -47.53 -0.88 -4.17
N SER A 535 -46.55 -0.62 -3.30
CA SER A 535 -46.64 -0.92 -1.85
C SER A 535 -46.85 0.31 -0.96
N PHE A 536 -45.86 1.18 -0.76
CA PHE A 536 -46.01 2.38 0.08
C PHE A 536 -45.14 3.51 -0.48
N SER A 537 -45.56 4.75 -0.23
CA SER A 537 -44.83 5.97 -0.57
C SER A 537 -44.66 6.84 0.66
N TYR A 538 -43.53 7.53 0.74
CA TYR A 538 -43.11 8.37 1.85
C TYR A 538 -42.77 9.75 1.30
N ASN A 539 -43.61 10.73 1.63
CA ASN A 539 -43.33 12.12 1.32
C ASN A 539 -42.63 12.77 2.52
N TYR A 540 -41.36 13.11 2.33
CA TYR A 540 -40.52 13.82 3.28
C TYR A 540 -40.66 15.31 3.08
N LYS A 541 -40.81 16.05 4.17
CA LYS A 541 -40.71 17.50 4.23
C LYS A 541 -39.78 17.89 5.39
N ILE A 542 -38.60 18.39 5.05
CA ILE A 542 -37.56 18.76 6.01
C ILE A 542 -37.56 20.28 6.13
N THR A 543 -37.57 20.79 7.36
CA THR A 543 -37.36 22.20 7.67
C THR A 543 -35.99 22.38 8.29
N TYR A 544 -35.21 23.30 7.75
CA TYR A 544 -33.84 23.59 8.18
C TYR A 544 -33.78 24.79 9.11
N ALA A 545 -32.71 24.91 9.91
CA ALA A 545 -32.58 25.98 10.90
C ALA A 545 -32.59 27.41 10.30
N ASN A 546 -32.26 27.54 9.00
CA ASN A 546 -32.34 28.79 8.26
C ASN A 546 -33.78 29.15 7.79
N GLY A 547 -34.76 28.28 8.06
CA GLY A 547 -36.16 28.44 7.66
C GLY A 547 -36.50 27.90 6.27
N GLU A 548 -35.53 27.37 5.53
CA GLU A 548 -35.78 26.72 4.25
C GLU A 548 -36.45 25.36 4.44
N THR A 549 -37.24 24.96 3.44
CA THR A 549 -37.92 23.66 3.43
C THR A 549 -37.61 22.92 2.14
N ALA A 550 -37.31 21.63 2.25
CA ALA A 550 -37.17 20.74 1.12
C ALA A 550 -38.20 19.61 1.20
N GLU A 551 -38.75 19.22 0.05
CA GLU A 551 -39.76 18.16 -0.06
C GLU A 551 -39.34 17.11 -1.08
N VAL A 552 -39.52 15.83 -0.76
CA VAL A 552 -39.17 14.74 -1.67
C VAL A 552 -40.02 13.48 -1.44
N LEU A 553 -40.38 12.80 -2.53
CA LEU A 553 -41.13 11.55 -2.51
C LEU A 553 -40.19 10.34 -2.67
N ARG A 554 -40.34 9.32 -1.81
CA ARG A 554 -39.59 8.06 -1.85
C ARG A 554 -40.51 6.86 -1.74
N PHE A 555 -40.08 5.71 -2.23
CA PHE A 555 -40.81 4.44 -2.07
C PHE A 555 -40.21 3.54 -0.98
N ARG A 556 -39.12 4.02 -0.36
CA ARG A 556 -38.49 3.47 0.85
C ARG A 556 -38.24 4.59 1.86
N SER A 557 -38.19 4.24 3.14
CA SER A 557 -37.77 5.17 4.18
C SER A 557 -36.77 4.54 5.13
N ASP A 558 -35.62 5.20 5.30
CA ASP A 558 -34.57 4.77 6.22
C ASP A 558 -34.82 5.22 7.66
N VAL A 559 -35.74 6.18 7.87
CA VAL A 559 -36.03 6.79 9.17
C VAL A 559 -37.39 6.34 9.74
N MET A 560 -38.29 5.84 8.89
CA MET A 560 -39.66 5.48 9.31
C MET A 560 -39.70 4.36 10.35
N SER A 561 -38.81 3.37 10.26
CA SER A 561 -38.76 2.27 11.23
C SER A 561 -38.49 2.79 12.64
N ASP A 562 -37.54 3.71 12.77
CA ASP A 562 -37.12 4.31 14.03
C ASP A 562 -38.22 5.20 14.62
N ILE A 563 -38.83 6.05 13.77
CA ILE A 563 -39.97 6.89 14.18
C ILE A 563 -41.12 6.02 14.72
N LYS A 564 -41.42 4.90 14.04
CA LYS A 564 -42.47 3.96 14.48
C LYS A 564 -42.10 3.22 15.76
N GLU A 565 -40.82 2.93 15.97
CA GLU A 565 -40.36 2.27 17.19
C GLU A 565 -40.44 3.20 18.40
N ILE A 566 -39.97 4.45 18.26
CA ILE A 566 -40.11 5.50 19.27
C ILE A 566 -41.60 5.70 19.58
N ALA A 567 -42.45 5.89 18.58
CA ALA A 567 -43.90 6.04 18.80
C ALA A 567 -44.51 4.84 19.53
N ARG A 568 -44.09 3.61 19.21
CA ARG A 568 -44.57 2.39 19.89
C ARG A 568 -44.13 2.34 21.35
N HIS A 569 -42.93 2.82 21.69
CA HIS A 569 -42.45 2.89 23.05
C HIS A 569 -43.42 3.71 23.93
N TYR A 570 -43.69 4.96 23.53
CA TYR A 570 -44.58 5.86 24.27
C TYR A 570 -46.06 5.43 24.26
N GLN A 571 -46.54 4.84 23.16
CA GLN A 571 -47.91 4.32 23.07
C GLN A 571 -48.19 3.13 24.01
N ASN A 572 -47.17 2.34 24.34
CA ASN A 572 -47.32 1.20 25.26
C ASN A 572 -47.30 1.65 26.73
N THR A 573 -46.52 2.67 27.07
CA THR A 573 -46.45 3.23 28.42
C THR A 573 -47.76 3.92 28.84
N ASP A 574 -48.45 4.60 27.93
CA ASP A 574 -49.76 5.22 28.21
C ASP A 574 -50.87 4.19 28.48
N GLN A 575 -50.78 2.98 27.91
CA GLN A 575 -51.78 1.93 28.15
C GLN A 575 -51.63 1.27 29.53
N THR A 576 -50.40 1.14 30.04
CA THR A 576 -50.16 0.58 31.39
C THR A 576 -50.74 1.45 32.51
N GLU A 577 -50.84 2.77 32.33
CA GLU A 577 -51.51 3.64 33.31
C GLU A 577 -53.04 3.51 33.28
N SER A 578 -53.65 3.16 32.13
CA SER A 578 -55.11 3.00 32.03
C SER A 578 -55.65 1.70 32.65
N TRP A 579 -54.85 0.63 32.71
CA TRP A 579 -55.24 -0.65 33.33
C TRP A 579 -55.01 -0.68 34.85
N GLY A 580 -54.27 0.29 35.41
CA GLY A 580 -54.04 0.43 36.87
C GLY A 580 -55.11 1.24 37.61
N ALA A 581 -56.13 1.77 36.92
CA ALA A 581 -57.18 2.63 37.49
C ALA A 581 -58.56 1.94 37.59
N GLN A 582 -58.63 0.61 37.45
CA GLN A 582 -59.79 -0.21 37.81
C GLN A 582 -59.39 -1.29 38.82
N GLU A 583 -59.16 -0.88 40.07
CA GLU A 583 -59.40 -1.71 41.26
C GLU A 583 -60.31 -0.97 42.24
#